data_AF-A0A4W2E969-F1
#
_entry.id   AF-A0A4W2E969-F1
#
_cell.length_a   1.000
_cell.length_b   1.000
_cell.length_c   1.000
_cell.angle_alpha   90.00
_cell.angle_beta   90.00
_cell.angle_gamma   90.00
#
_symmetry.space_group_name_H-M   'P 1'
#
loop_
_entity.id
_entity.type
_entity.pdbx_description
1 polymer ?
#
loop_
_entity_poly.entity_id
_entity_poly.type
_entity_poly.pdbx_seq_one_letter_code
_entity_poly.pdbx_strand_id
1 'polypeptide(L)'
;MHRKKVDNRIRILIENGVAERQRSLFVVVGDRGKDQVVILHHMLSKATVKARPSVLWCYKKELGFSSHRKKRMRQLQKKIKNGTLNIKQDDPFELFVAATNIRYCYYSETHKILGNTFGMCVLQDFEALTPNLLARTVETVEGGGLVVVLLRTMNSLKQLYTMTMDVHSRYRTEAHQDVVGRFNERFILSLASCKKCLVIDDQLNILPISSHAASIEALPPQTPDESLGPSDLELKELKESLQDTQPVGVLVDCCKTLDQAKQEPKQNKKLKKNRDMKNKKDMKLKRKK
;
A
#
# COMPACT_ATOMS: atom_id res chain seq x y z
N MET A 1 -2.60 17.44 26.82
CA MET A 1 -3.11 16.97 25.51
C MET A 1 -4.61 17.19 25.47
N HIS A 2 -5.09 18.09 24.61
CA HIS A 2 -6.53 18.20 24.33
C HIS A 2 -6.96 16.92 23.57
N ARG A 3 -7.89 16.15 24.14
CA ARG A 3 -8.48 14.99 23.46
C ARG A 3 -9.50 15.49 22.45
N LYS A 4 -9.09 15.61 21.19
CA LYS A 4 -9.98 15.95 20.08
C LYS A 4 -10.65 14.68 19.56
N LYS A 5 -11.98 14.71 19.40
CA LYS A 5 -12.70 13.61 18.75
C LYS A 5 -12.35 13.61 17.27
N VAL A 6 -11.79 12.50 16.79
CA VAL A 6 -11.50 12.30 15.37
C VAL A 6 -12.82 12.06 14.62
N ASP A 7 -12.90 12.57 13.40
CA ASP A 7 -14.04 12.32 12.52
C ASP A 7 -14.19 10.82 12.25
N ASN A 8 -15.39 10.28 12.49
CA ASN A 8 -15.65 8.84 12.37
C ASN A 8 -15.51 8.33 10.94
N ARG A 9 -15.62 9.20 9.93
CA ARG A 9 -15.48 8.84 8.51
C ARG A 9 -14.11 8.27 8.17
N ILE A 10 -13.05 8.73 8.85
CA ILE A 10 -11.70 8.16 8.69
C ILE A 10 -11.70 6.69 9.09
N ARG A 11 -12.29 6.38 10.25
CA ARG A 11 -12.38 5.03 10.76
C ARG A 11 -13.23 4.14 9.86
N ILE A 12 -14.40 4.62 9.46
CA ILE A 12 -15.32 3.90 8.57
C ILE A 12 -14.64 3.58 7.23
N LEU A 13 -13.91 4.52 6.64
CA LEU A 13 -13.21 4.29 5.37
C LEU A 13 -12.18 3.15 5.50
N ILE A 14 -11.43 3.10 6.61
CA ILE A 14 -10.44 2.05 6.88
C ILE A 14 -11.16 0.70 7.09
N GLU A 15 -12.19 0.66 7.92
CA GLU A 15 -12.97 -0.57 8.19
C GLU A 15 -13.60 -1.12 6.91
N ASN A 16 -14.20 -0.26 6.09
CA ASN A 16 -14.76 -0.64 4.79
C ASN A 16 -13.67 -1.14 3.82
N GLY A 17 -12.50 -0.49 3.79
CA GLY A 17 -11.37 -0.93 2.96
C GLY A 17 -10.88 -2.32 3.33
N VAL A 18 -10.79 -2.61 4.64
CA VAL A 18 -10.42 -3.94 5.14
C VAL A 18 -11.50 -4.98 4.80
N ALA A 19 -12.77 -4.66 4.97
CA ALA A 19 -13.89 -5.56 4.67
C ALA A 19 -13.95 -5.92 3.18
N GLU A 20 -13.87 -4.93 2.28
CA GLU A 20 -13.92 -5.15 0.83
C GLU A 20 -12.58 -5.58 0.22
N ARG A 21 -11.51 -5.71 1.03
CA ARG A 21 -10.13 -5.95 0.59
C ARG A 21 -9.66 -4.94 -0.46
N GLN A 22 -10.06 -3.68 -0.31
CA GLN A 22 -9.65 -2.57 -1.16
C GLN A 22 -8.61 -1.69 -0.46
N ARG A 23 -7.68 -1.14 -1.23
CA ARG A 23 -6.68 -0.18 -0.72
C ARG A 23 -7.33 1.17 -0.50
N SER A 24 -7.02 1.84 0.60
CA SER A 24 -7.43 3.23 0.84
C SER A 24 -6.24 4.18 0.79
N LEU A 25 -6.46 5.37 0.23
CA LEU A 25 -5.45 6.41 0.09
C LEU A 25 -5.74 7.55 1.07
N PHE A 26 -4.74 7.97 1.83
CA PHE A 26 -4.80 9.14 2.70
C PHE A 26 -3.74 10.15 2.29
N VAL A 27 -4.14 11.40 2.12
CA VAL A 27 -3.22 12.51 1.86
C VAL A 27 -3.22 13.40 3.09
N VAL A 28 -2.10 13.49 3.79
CA VAL A 28 -1.96 14.28 5.02
C VAL A 28 -1.24 15.57 4.71
N VAL A 29 -1.91 16.69 4.94
CA VAL A 29 -1.38 18.05 4.71
C VAL A 29 -0.94 18.65 6.04
N GLY A 30 0.34 18.99 6.13
CA GLY A 30 0.91 19.72 7.27
C GLY A 30 2.16 19.08 7.87
N ASP A 31 2.80 19.81 8.77
CA ASP A 31 4.14 19.48 9.25
C ASP A 31 4.19 18.31 10.24
N ARG A 32 3.10 18.06 10.96
CA ARG A 32 2.96 16.97 11.94
C ARG A 32 2.32 15.72 11.35
N GLY A 33 2.45 15.50 10.04
CA GLY A 33 1.90 14.31 9.38
C GLY A 33 2.46 12.98 9.92
N LYS A 34 3.67 12.99 10.49
CA LYS A 34 4.29 11.79 11.11
C LYS A 34 3.50 11.26 12.29
N ASP A 35 2.94 12.14 13.12
CA ASP A 35 2.15 11.76 14.29
C ASP A 35 0.82 11.13 13.84
N GLN A 36 0.27 11.63 12.73
CA GLN A 36 -0.97 11.12 12.16
C GLN A 36 -0.82 9.73 11.55
N VAL A 37 0.35 9.41 10.98
CA VAL A 37 0.67 8.06 10.52
C VAL A 37 0.52 7.03 11.64
N VAL A 38 0.92 7.37 12.87
CA VAL A 38 0.79 6.49 14.04
C VAL A 38 -0.67 6.18 14.34
N ILE A 39 -1.51 7.21 14.30
CA ILE A 39 -2.94 7.09 14.59
C ILE A 39 -3.62 6.25 13.50
N LEU A 40 -3.32 6.50 12.23
CA LEU A 40 -3.84 5.72 11.11
C LEU A 40 -3.39 4.24 11.19
N HIS A 41 -2.13 3.98 11.54
CA HIS A 41 -1.64 2.61 11.72
C HIS A 41 -2.35 1.90 12.87
N HIS A 42 -2.62 2.60 13.97
CA HIS A 42 -3.36 2.05 15.09
C HIS A 42 -4.81 1.74 14.71
N MET A 43 -5.48 2.63 13.97
CA MET A 43 -6.83 2.38 13.45
C MET A 43 -6.85 1.17 12.51
N LEU A 44 -5.89 1.07 11.58
CA LEU A 44 -5.75 -0.09 10.70
C LEU A 44 -5.51 -1.37 11.48
N SER A 45 -4.57 -1.36 12.43
CA SER A 45 -4.25 -2.52 13.27
C SER A 45 -5.45 -3.01 14.08
N LYS A 46 -6.39 -2.11 14.43
CA LYS A 46 -7.62 -2.46 15.16
C LYS A 46 -8.71 -2.98 14.22
N ALA A 47 -8.76 -2.47 12.99
CA ALA A 47 -9.70 -2.95 11.97
C ALA A 47 -9.30 -4.31 11.40
N THR A 48 -8.00 -4.61 11.32
CA THR A 48 -7.53 -5.91 10.81
C THR A 48 -7.53 -6.97 11.91
N VAL A 49 -8.24 -8.07 11.69
CA VAL A 49 -8.27 -9.25 12.59
C VAL A 49 -6.94 -10.05 12.55
N LYS A 50 -6.09 -9.78 11.56
CA LYS A 50 -4.79 -10.44 11.35
C LYS A 50 -3.67 -9.85 12.21
N ALA A 51 -2.47 -10.42 12.06
CA ALA A 51 -1.23 -9.87 12.60
C ALA A 51 -1.04 -8.39 12.22
N ARG A 52 -0.34 -7.67 13.10
CA ARG A 52 -0.10 -6.22 12.95
C ARG A 52 0.52 -5.90 11.58
N PRO A 53 -0.04 -4.97 10.80
CA PRO A 53 0.40 -4.71 9.43
C PRO A 53 1.84 -4.18 9.39
N SER A 54 2.64 -4.71 8.47
CA SER A 54 3.98 -4.23 8.16
C SER A 54 3.91 -2.88 7.44
N VAL A 55 4.91 -2.03 7.67
CA VAL A 55 4.94 -0.66 7.13
C VAL A 55 6.12 -0.51 6.18
N LEU A 56 5.85 -0.01 4.98
CA LEU A 56 6.86 0.48 4.05
C LEU A 56 6.96 2.00 4.23
N TRP A 57 8.17 2.51 4.49
CA TRP A 57 8.42 3.94 4.60
C TRP A 57 9.40 4.38 3.50
N CYS A 58 8.88 5.14 2.53
CA CYS A 58 9.64 5.66 1.41
C CYS A 58 9.96 7.15 1.59
N TYR A 59 11.21 7.52 1.27
CA TYR A 59 11.71 8.88 1.46
C TYR A 59 12.84 9.19 0.47
N LYS A 60 13.11 10.48 0.24
CA LYS A 60 14.15 10.92 -0.70
C LYS A 60 15.51 11.05 -0.03
N LYS A 61 15.61 11.88 1.01
CA LYS A 61 16.89 12.21 1.67
C LYS A 61 16.86 11.88 3.15
N GLU A 62 16.02 12.56 3.93
CA GLU A 62 16.05 12.48 5.39
C GLU A 62 14.69 12.14 5.99
N LEU A 63 14.69 11.16 6.91
CA LEU A 63 13.52 10.79 7.71
C LEU A 63 13.27 11.78 8.85
N GLY A 64 14.27 12.59 9.25
CA GLY A 64 14.22 13.40 10.47
C GLY A 64 14.20 12.59 11.77
N PHE A 65 14.49 11.28 11.71
CA PHE A 65 14.67 10.40 12.86
C PHE A 65 15.61 9.24 12.49
N SER A 66 16.24 8.61 13.48
CA SER A 66 17.21 7.51 13.26
C SER A 66 16.50 6.20 12.91
N SER A 67 16.70 5.66 11.70
CA SER A 67 16.18 4.34 11.27
C SER A 67 16.85 3.15 11.97
N HIS A 68 18.03 3.33 12.56
CA HIS A 68 18.77 2.26 13.23
C HIS A 68 18.16 1.86 14.58
N ARG A 69 17.46 0.72 14.59
CA ARG A 69 16.81 0.14 15.78
C ARG A 69 17.76 -0.04 16.98
N LYS A 70 18.98 -0.56 16.75
CA LYS A 70 19.99 -0.76 17.81
C LYS A 70 20.47 0.56 18.43
N LYS A 71 20.72 1.57 17.59
CA LYS A 71 21.13 2.92 18.04
C LYS A 71 20.03 3.57 18.87
N ARG A 72 18.77 3.41 18.44
CA ARG A 72 17.59 3.92 19.14
C ARG A 72 17.34 3.21 20.47
N MET A 73 17.43 1.88 20.51
CA MET A 73 17.32 1.11 21.76
C MET A 73 18.38 1.55 22.78
N ARG A 74 19.62 1.83 22.35
CA ARG A 74 20.66 2.40 23.22
C ARG A 74 20.32 3.81 23.71
N GLN A 75 19.75 4.65 22.85
CA GLN A 75 19.29 6.00 23.25
C GLN A 75 18.13 5.93 24.25
N LEU A 76 17.17 5.02 24.03
CA LEU A 76 16.06 4.77 24.94
C LEU A 76 16.58 4.25 26.29
N GLN A 77 17.47 3.26 26.28
CA GLN A 77 18.13 2.75 27.50
C GLN A 77 18.93 3.83 28.23
N LYS A 78 19.62 4.73 27.52
CA LYS A 78 20.30 5.88 28.14
C LYS A 78 19.31 6.84 28.79
N LYS A 79 18.19 7.15 28.13
CA LYS A 79 17.12 7.98 28.71
C LYS A 79 16.48 7.31 29.95
N ILE A 80 16.25 5.99 29.91
CA ILE A 80 15.76 5.21 31.05
C ILE A 80 16.76 5.31 32.21
N LYS A 81 18.04 5.06 31.92
CA LYS A 81 19.12 5.10 32.92
C LYS A 81 19.31 6.49 33.53
N ASN A 82 19.05 7.55 32.77
CA ASN A 82 19.14 8.93 33.23
C ASN A 82 17.86 9.41 33.95
N GLY A 83 16.85 8.55 34.15
CA GLY A 83 15.63 8.88 34.89
C GLY A 83 14.73 9.93 34.23
N THR A 84 15.03 10.35 33.00
CA THR A 84 14.28 11.35 32.23
C THR A 84 13.18 10.73 31.36
N LEU A 85 13.02 9.40 31.43
CA LEU A 85 12.08 8.67 30.59
C LEU A 85 10.70 8.58 31.26
N ASN A 86 9.84 9.55 30.95
CA ASN A 86 8.44 9.51 31.33
C ASN A 86 7.64 8.72 30.28
N ILE A 87 7.28 7.47 30.58
CA ILE A 87 6.46 6.58 29.73
C ILE A 87 5.11 7.22 29.35
N LYS A 88 4.60 8.16 30.15
CA LYS A 88 3.37 8.93 29.88
C LYS A 88 3.56 10.17 28.97
N GLN A 89 4.81 10.66 28.84
CA GLN A 89 5.18 11.79 27.98
C GLN A 89 5.93 11.33 26.71
N ASP A 90 6.30 10.06 26.62
CA ASP A 90 6.97 9.52 25.44
C ASP A 90 6.08 9.70 24.20
N ASP A 91 6.72 10.19 23.15
CA ASP A 91 6.11 10.48 21.86
C ASP A 91 5.52 9.18 21.27
N PRO A 92 4.20 9.09 21.00
CA PRO A 92 3.56 7.94 20.36
C PRO A 92 4.30 7.47 19.11
N PHE A 93 4.95 8.40 18.41
CA PHE A 93 5.78 8.12 17.24
C PHE A 93 6.99 7.23 17.54
N GLU A 94 7.68 7.46 18.67
CA GLU A 94 8.84 6.65 19.07
C GLU A 94 8.45 5.22 19.39
N LEU A 95 7.32 5.03 20.10
CA LEU A 95 6.77 3.71 20.38
C LEU A 95 6.36 2.99 19.09
N PHE A 96 5.74 3.70 18.15
CA PHE A 96 5.35 3.17 16.85
C PHE A 96 6.57 2.62 16.10
N VAL A 97 7.64 3.40 15.96
CA VAL A 97 8.85 2.97 15.25
C VAL A 97 9.55 1.79 15.95
N ALA A 98 9.52 1.73 17.28
CA ALA A 98 10.15 0.64 18.03
C ALA A 98 9.39 -0.69 17.95
N ALA A 99 8.05 -0.62 17.98
CA ALA A 99 7.17 -1.77 18.07
C ALA A 99 6.75 -2.34 16.70
N THR A 100 6.73 -1.53 15.65
CA THR A 100 6.29 -1.96 14.31
C THR A 100 7.44 -2.43 13.45
N ASN A 101 7.14 -3.35 12.52
CA ASN A 101 8.09 -3.77 11.50
C ASN A 101 8.05 -2.78 10.34
N ILE A 102 8.99 -1.84 10.32
CA ILE A 102 9.10 -0.81 9.29
C ILE A 102 10.27 -1.14 8.35
N ARG A 103 9.97 -1.29 7.06
CA ARG A 103 10.97 -1.34 5.99
C ARG A 103 11.20 0.07 5.46
N TYR A 104 12.37 0.61 5.72
CA TYR A 104 12.81 1.89 5.16
C TYR A 104 13.38 1.68 3.75
N CYS A 105 12.92 2.49 2.80
CA CYS A 105 13.37 2.42 1.41
C CYS A 105 13.60 3.81 0.83
N TYR A 106 14.76 4.03 0.22
CA TYR A 106 14.97 5.24 -0.57
C TYR A 106 14.16 5.17 -1.87
N TYR A 107 13.76 6.31 -2.42
CA TYR A 107 13.07 6.34 -3.71
C TYR A 107 13.90 5.75 -4.86
N SER A 108 15.23 5.92 -4.83
CA SER A 108 16.17 5.30 -5.77
C SER A 108 16.17 3.77 -5.70
N GLU A 109 15.77 3.19 -4.57
CA GLU A 109 15.86 1.76 -4.30
C GLU A 109 14.50 1.04 -4.34
N THR A 110 13.44 1.70 -4.81
CA THR A 110 12.08 1.13 -4.89
C THR A 110 11.96 -0.11 -5.79
N HIS A 111 12.97 -0.43 -6.58
CA HIS A 111 13.00 -1.70 -7.32
C HIS A 111 13.23 -2.91 -6.38
N LYS A 112 13.86 -2.72 -5.21
CA LYS A 112 14.15 -3.78 -4.23
C LYS A 112 12.93 -4.24 -3.42
N ILE A 113 11.84 -3.48 -3.46
CA ILE A 113 10.60 -3.81 -2.74
C ILE A 113 9.60 -4.57 -3.62
N LEU A 114 9.86 -4.69 -4.92
CA LEU A 114 9.05 -5.52 -5.82
C LEU A 114 9.01 -6.97 -5.34
N GLY A 115 7.84 -7.58 -5.42
CA GLY A 115 7.60 -8.95 -4.91
C GLY A 115 7.39 -9.03 -3.39
N ASN A 116 7.51 -7.92 -2.65
CA ASN A 116 7.09 -7.86 -1.24
C ASN A 116 5.70 -7.24 -1.13
N THR A 117 5.01 -7.55 -0.05
CA THR A 117 3.70 -7.00 0.26
C THR A 117 3.69 -6.38 1.66
N PHE A 118 3.08 -5.21 1.79
CA PHE A 118 2.98 -4.44 3.02
C PHE A 118 1.53 -4.09 3.35
N GLY A 119 1.21 -3.97 4.63
CA GLY A 119 -0.12 -3.54 5.09
C GLY A 119 -0.30 -2.02 5.04
N MET A 120 0.79 -1.27 5.15
CA MET A 120 0.76 0.20 5.08
C MET A 120 1.99 0.72 4.33
N CYS A 121 1.80 1.72 3.48
CA CYS A 121 2.87 2.43 2.78
C CYS A 121 2.81 3.93 3.11
N VAL A 122 3.94 4.50 3.50
CA VAL A 122 4.10 5.92 3.81
C VAL A 122 5.06 6.53 2.79
N LEU A 123 4.59 7.53 2.07
CA LEU A 123 5.32 8.27 1.05
C LEU A 123 5.62 9.69 1.57
N GLN A 124 6.89 9.97 1.83
CA GLN A 124 7.39 11.30 2.24
C GLN A 124 7.93 12.09 1.04
N ASP A 125 8.09 13.41 1.14
CA ASP A 125 8.80 14.22 0.13
C ASP A 125 8.12 14.13 -1.26
N PHE A 126 6.89 14.65 -1.37
CA PHE A 126 6.09 14.57 -2.60
C PHE A 126 6.80 15.14 -3.83
N GLU A 127 7.69 16.13 -3.66
CA GLU A 127 8.47 16.72 -4.76
C GLU A 127 9.32 15.69 -5.52
N ALA A 128 9.69 14.59 -4.88
CA ALA A 128 10.53 13.53 -5.45
C ALA A 128 9.73 12.35 -6.02
N LEU A 129 8.41 12.32 -5.79
CA LEU A 129 7.56 11.26 -6.31
C LEU A 129 7.45 11.37 -7.82
N THR A 130 7.51 10.23 -8.50
CA THR A 130 7.23 10.13 -9.93
C THR A 130 6.08 9.14 -10.11
N PRO A 131 5.35 9.18 -11.24
CA PRO A 131 4.26 8.23 -11.50
C PRO A 131 4.69 6.76 -11.36
N ASN A 132 5.93 6.45 -11.79
CA ASN A 132 6.50 5.11 -11.67
C ASN A 132 6.79 4.72 -10.20
N LEU A 133 7.26 5.65 -9.36
CA LEU A 133 7.43 5.40 -7.92
C LEU A 133 6.09 5.16 -7.23
N LEU A 134 5.07 5.96 -7.57
CA LEU A 134 3.71 5.77 -7.07
C LEU A 134 3.16 4.39 -7.47
N ALA A 135 3.29 4.00 -8.73
CA ALA A 135 2.83 2.69 -9.20
C ALA A 135 3.48 1.54 -8.41
N ARG A 136 4.82 1.52 -8.33
CA ARG A 136 5.56 0.45 -7.63
C ARG A 136 5.21 0.37 -6.15
N THR A 137 5.10 1.51 -5.47
CA THR A 137 4.82 1.53 -4.02
C THR A 137 3.37 1.18 -3.71
N VAL A 138 2.41 1.70 -4.47
CA VAL A 138 0.98 1.40 -4.29
C VAL A 138 0.68 -0.07 -4.63
N GLU A 139 1.37 -0.65 -5.61
CA GLU A 139 1.25 -2.07 -5.98
C GLU A 139 1.67 -3.01 -4.85
N THR A 140 2.70 -2.66 -4.08
CA THR A 140 3.17 -3.48 -2.95
C THR A 140 2.25 -3.44 -1.73
N VAL A 141 1.16 -2.69 -1.75
CA VAL A 141 0.20 -2.64 -0.63
C VAL A 141 -0.89 -3.70 -0.83
N GLU A 142 -1.17 -4.49 0.20
CA GLU A 142 -2.24 -5.49 0.14
C GLU A 142 -3.64 -4.87 0.10
N GLY A 143 -4.62 -5.68 -0.32
CA GLY A 143 -6.03 -5.31 -0.19
C GLY A 143 -6.43 -5.13 1.27
N GLY A 144 -7.09 -4.01 1.59
CA GLY A 144 -7.35 -3.58 2.97
C GLY A 144 -6.21 -2.78 3.60
N GLY A 145 -5.10 -2.61 2.89
CA GLY A 145 -3.98 -1.80 3.34
C GLY A 145 -4.17 -0.29 3.09
N LEU A 146 -3.28 0.50 3.68
CA LEU A 146 -3.31 1.96 3.60
C LEU A 146 -2.10 2.52 2.86
N VAL A 147 -2.35 3.45 1.94
CA VAL A 147 -1.33 4.30 1.34
C VAL A 147 -1.46 5.69 1.94
N VAL A 148 -0.38 6.23 2.51
CA VAL A 148 -0.34 7.55 3.12
C VAL A 148 0.68 8.42 2.41
N VAL A 149 0.24 9.55 1.85
CA VAL A 149 1.10 10.56 1.22
C VAL A 149 1.22 11.74 2.18
N LEU A 150 2.46 12.10 2.56
CA LEU A 150 2.74 13.22 3.44
C LEU A 150 3.12 14.46 2.63
N LEU A 151 2.30 15.50 2.73
CA LEU A 151 2.56 16.83 2.17
C LEU A 151 3.07 17.76 3.28
N ARG A 152 4.37 17.67 3.56
CA ARG A 152 5.07 18.50 4.55
C ARG A 152 5.25 19.92 4.01
N THR A 153 5.35 20.92 4.89
CA THR A 153 5.55 22.35 4.56
C THR A 153 4.43 23.02 3.78
N MET A 154 3.32 22.32 3.56
CA MET A 154 2.14 22.86 2.93
C MET A 154 1.04 23.09 3.95
N ASN A 155 0.47 24.30 3.92
CA ASN A 155 -0.71 24.65 4.72
C ASN A 155 -2.00 24.44 3.93
N SER A 156 -1.92 24.29 2.60
CA SER A 156 -3.06 24.07 1.73
C SER A 156 -2.68 23.28 0.49
N LEU A 157 -3.59 22.42 0.01
CA LEU A 157 -3.46 21.75 -1.28
C LEU A 157 -3.35 22.71 -2.47
N LYS A 158 -3.77 23.98 -2.32
CA LYS A 158 -3.58 24.98 -3.38
C LYS A 158 -2.10 25.17 -3.73
N GLN A 159 -1.21 25.04 -2.75
CA GLN A 159 0.25 25.14 -2.94
C GLN A 159 0.81 23.97 -3.75
N LEU A 160 0.08 22.85 -3.83
CA LEU A 160 0.50 21.68 -4.60
C LEU A 160 0.42 21.93 -6.13
N TYR A 161 -0.53 22.76 -6.59
CA TYR A 161 -0.68 23.12 -8.01
C TYR A 161 0.58 23.76 -8.59
N THR A 162 1.19 24.67 -7.84
CA THR A 162 2.36 25.44 -8.27
C THR A 162 3.67 24.81 -7.78
N MET A 163 3.62 23.66 -7.10
CA MET A 163 4.82 23.00 -6.58
C MET A 163 5.72 22.52 -7.72
N THR A 164 6.99 22.88 -7.66
CA THR A 164 8.00 22.39 -8.60
C THR A 164 8.49 21.01 -8.14
N MET A 165 8.22 19.97 -8.94
CA MET A 165 8.76 18.63 -8.71
C MET A 165 10.23 18.54 -9.15
N ASP A 166 10.98 17.59 -8.60
CA ASP A 166 12.37 17.33 -9.00
C ASP A 166 12.51 17.03 -10.50
N VAL A 167 11.50 16.39 -11.09
CA VAL A 167 11.52 16.06 -12.51
C VAL A 167 11.52 17.33 -13.37
N HIS A 168 10.89 18.41 -12.91
CA HIS A 168 10.85 19.67 -13.64
C HIS A 168 12.25 20.28 -13.79
N SER A 169 13.19 20.01 -12.88
CA SER A 169 14.57 20.50 -13.00
C SER A 169 15.28 19.93 -14.23
N ARG A 170 14.90 18.74 -14.71
CA ARG A 170 15.45 18.13 -15.93
C ARG A 170 14.93 18.75 -17.21
N TYR A 171 13.78 19.43 -17.14
CA TYR A 171 13.12 20.07 -18.27
C TYR A 171 13.42 21.58 -18.36
N ARG A 172 14.15 22.14 -17.38
CA ARG A 172 14.64 23.52 -17.45
C ARG A 172 15.89 23.58 -18.31
N THR A 173 15.88 24.44 -19.32
CA THR A 173 17.06 24.81 -20.11
C THR A 173 17.30 26.31 -19.97
N GLU A 174 18.47 26.80 -20.39
CA GLU A 174 18.77 28.24 -20.37
C GLU A 174 17.74 29.05 -21.16
N ALA A 175 17.19 28.49 -22.24
CA ALA A 175 16.15 29.11 -23.06
C ALA A 175 14.73 28.94 -22.50
N HIS A 176 14.45 27.88 -21.72
CA HIS A 176 13.13 27.58 -21.15
C HIS A 176 13.23 27.29 -19.66
N GLN A 177 13.08 28.34 -18.85
CA GLN A 177 13.09 28.28 -17.38
C GLN A 177 11.71 27.88 -16.82
N ASP A 178 10.63 28.25 -17.52
CA ASP A 178 9.26 28.09 -17.05
C ASP A 178 8.70 26.70 -17.40
N VAL A 179 8.58 25.86 -16.38
CA VAL A 179 8.01 24.51 -16.48
C VAL A 179 6.70 24.45 -15.71
N VAL A 180 5.60 24.14 -16.40
CA VAL A 180 4.26 24.02 -15.81
C VAL A 180 4.03 22.60 -15.27
N GLY A 181 3.66 22.50 -13.99
CA GLY A 181 3.43 21.25 -13.27
C GLY A 181 2.08 20.57 -13.56
N ARG A 182 1.79 20.24 -14.83
CA ARG A 182 0.52 19.61 -15.25
C ARG A 182 0.20 18.29 -14.54
N PHE A 183 1.24 17.57 -14.10
CA PHE A 183 1.05 16.35 -13.33
C PHE A 183 0.35 16.63 -12.00
N ASN A 184 0.74 17.70 -11.29
CA ASN A 184 0.17 18.05 -9.99
C ASN A 184 -1.30 18.43 -10.11
N GLU A 185 -1.64 19.22 -11.15
CA GLU A 185 -3.02 19.55 -11.49
C GLU A 185 -3.87 18.29 -11.66
N ARG A 186 -3.43 17.37 -12.52
CA ARG A 186 -4.14 16.12 -12.78
C ARG A 186 -4.19 15.21 -11.56
N PHE A 187 -3.12 15.17 -10.77
CA PHE A 187 -3.06 14.39 -9.55
C PHE A 187 -4.12 14.86 -8.54
N ILE A 188 -4.21 16.16 -8.29
CA ILE A 188 -5.23 16.74 -7.39
C ILE A 188 -6.66 16.43 -7.88
N LEU A 189 -6.90 16.59 -9.18
CA LEU A 189 -8.21 16.24 -9.78
C LEU A 189 -8.54 14.75 -9.62
N SER A 190 -7.53 13.88 -9.72
CA SER A 190 -7.71 12.44 -9.48
C SER A 190 -7.97 12.10 -8.02
N LEU A 191 -7.40 12.85 -7.06
CA LEU A 191 -7.70 12.68 -5.63
C LEU A 191 -9.13 13.07 -5.31
N ALA A 192 -9.64 14.14 -5.95
CA ALA A 192 -11.02 14.61 -5.77
C ALA A 192 -12.05 13.63 -6.34
N SER A 193 -11.74 12.92 -7.43
CA SER A 193 -12.64 11.92 -8.02
C SER A 193 -12.52 10.53 -7.39
N CYS A 194 -11.47 10.26 -6.61
CA CYS A 194 -11.22 8.97 -5.99
C CYS A 194 -12.04 8.78 -4.70
N LYS A 195 -13.11 7.98 -4.78
CA LYS A 195 -13.99 7.67 -3.63
C LYS A 195 -13.29 7.05 -2.42
N LYS A 196 -12.18 6.32 -2.64
CA LYS A 196 -11.39 5.62 -1.61
C LYS A 196 -10.18 6.45 -1.16
N CYS A 197 -10.13 7.73 -1.53
CA CYS A 197 -9.11 8.68 -1.09
C CYS A 197 -9.70 9.66 -0.08
N LEU A 198 -8.97 10.00 0.97
CA LEU A 198 -9.33 11.05 1.91
C LEU A 198 -8.17 12.02 2.11
N VAL A 199 -8.44 13.31 1.96
CA VAL A 199 -7.44 14.35 2.25
C VAL A 199 -7.73 14.93 3.63
N ILE A 200 -6.73 14.86 4.50
CA ILE A 200 -6.80 15.26 5.90
C ILE A 200 -5.68 16.24 6.26
N ASP A 201 -5.90 17.06 7.28
CA ASP A 201 -4.87 17.94 7.83
C ASP A 201 -4.06 17.24 8.96
N ASP A 202 -3.08 17.96 9.51
CA ASP A 202 -2.25 17.52 10.63
C ASP A 202 -3.01 17.39 11.97
N GLN A 203 -4.31 17.66 11.99
CA GLN A 203 -5.21 17.48 13.14
C GLN A 203 -6.35 16.47 12.86
N LEU A 204 -6.25 15.68 11.79
CA LEU A 204 -7.26 14.70 11.34
C LEU A 204 -8.62 15.32 10.99
N ASN A 205 -8.66 16.60 10.61
CA ASN A 205 -9.84 17.17 9.97
C ASN A 205 -9.86 16.81 8.49
N ILE A 206 -11.04 16.51 7.97
CA ILE A 206 -11.23 16.20 6.55
C ILE A 206 -11.31 17.52 5.77
N LEU A 207 -10.51 17.64 4.72
CA LEU A 207 -10.48 18.82 3.87
C LEU A 207 -11.62 18.80 2.83
N PRO A 208 -12.19 19.97 2.45
CA PRO A 208 -13.37 20.05 1.57
C PRO A 208 -13.20 19.46 0.17
N ILE A 209 -11.96 19.20 -0.26
CA ILE A 209 -11.67 18.57 -1.56
C ILE A 209 -12.22 17.14 -1.64
N SER A 210 -12.40 16.48 -0.50
CA SER A 210 -13.01 15.16 -0.40
C SER A 210 -14.52 15.29 -0.20
N SER A 211 -15.23 15.88 -1.16
CA SER A 211 -16.68 16.07 -1.09
C SER A 211 -17.44 14.74 -0.97
N HIS A 212 -16.92 13.67 -1.60
CA HIS A 212 -17.42 12.30 -1.46
C HIS A 212 -17.28 11.72 -0.05
N ALA A 213 -16.49 12.35 0.84
CA ALA A 213 -16.40 11.89 2.21
C ALA A 213 -17.73 12.00 2.95
N ALA A 214 -18.63 12.91 2.53
CA ALA A 214 -19.96 13.05 3.14
C ALA A 214 -20.84 11.81 2.93
N SER A 215 -20.62 11.05 1.85
CA SER A 215 -21.41 9.85 1.52
C SER A 215 -20.79 8.54 2.03
N ILE A 216 -19.77 8.61 2.90
CA ILE A 216 -19.13 7.40 3.42
C ILE A 216 -19.99 6.83 4.55
N GLU A 217 -20.65 5.73 4.26
CA GLU A 217 -21.44 4.96 5.21
C GLU A 217 -20.72 3.67 5.60
N ALA A 218 -20.95 3.21 6.82
CA ALA A 218 -20.38 1.95 7.30
C ALA A 218 -21.06 0.78 6.60
N LEU A 219 -20.25 -0.15 6.08
CA LEU A 219 -20.78 -1.38 5.55
C LEU A 219 -21.36 -2.23 6.69
N PRO A 220 -22.46 -2.96 6.44
CA PRO A 220 -22.98 -3.91 7.41
C PRO A 220 -21.92 -4.99 7.66
N PRO A 221 -21.85 -5.53 8.90
CA PRO A 221 -20.94 -6.63 9.22
C PRO A 221 -21.31 -7.85 8.36
N GLN A 222 -20.43 -8.24 7.43
CA GLN A 222 -20.66 -9.39 6.58
C GLN A 222 -20.43 -10.70 7.35
N THR A 223 -21.32 -11.67 7.17
CA THR A 223 -21.10 -13.04 7.62
C THR A 223 -20.04 -13.71 6.73
N PRO A 224 -19.29 -14.72 7.23
CA PRO A 224 -18.21 -15.36 6.46
C PRO A 224 -18.66 -15.94 5.10
N ASP A 225 -19.90 -16.44 5.02
CA ASP A 225 -20.43 -17.08 3.81
C ASP A 225 -20.99 -16.09 2.76
N GLU A 226 -21.44 -14.90 3.16
CA GLU A 226 -21.90 -13.84 2.23
C GLU A 226 -20.75 -13.08 1.56
N SER A 227 -19.51 -13.34 1.98
CA SER A 227 -18.31 -12.61 1.51
C SER A 227 -17.70 -13.15 0.20
N LEU A 228 -18.26 -14.24 -0.35
CA LEU A 228 -17.73 -14.89 -1.55
C LEU A 228 -18.35 -14.24 -2.79
N GLY A 229 -17.50 -13.59 -3.59
CA GLY A 229 -17.93 -13.10 -4.89
C GLY A 229 -18.35 -14.26 -5.81
N PRO A 230 -19.10 -13.98 -6.90
CA PRO A 230 -19.47 -15.01 -7.88
C PRO A 230 -18.25 -15.78 -8.42
N SER A 231 -17.11 -15.09 -8.59
CA SER A 231 -15.85 -15.70 -9.01
C SER A 231 -15.22 -16.63 -7.97
N ASP A 232 -15.47 -16.41 -6.68
CA ASP A 232 -14.95 -17.27 -5.61
C ASP A 232 -15.77 -18.56 -5.47
N LEU A 233 -17.09 -18.48 -5.71
CA LEU A 233 -17.96 -19.64 -5.80
C LEU A 233 -17.58 -20.53 -7.00
N GLU A 234 -17.44 -19.93 -8.19
CA GLU A 234 -16.96 -20.67 -9.37
C GLU A 234 -15.57 -21.30 -9.14
N LEU A 235 -14.68 -20.65 -8.38
CA LEU A 235 -13.37 -21.21 -8.05
C LEU A 235 -13.50 -22.44 -7.15
N LYS A 236 -14.40 -22.44 -6.17
CA LYS A 236 -14.65 -23.60 -5.30
C LYS A 236 -15.17 -24.78 -6.12
N GLU A 237 -16.19 -24.55 -6.96
CA GLU A 237 -16.72 -25.58 -7.86
C GLU A 237 -15.65 -26.14 -8.81
N LEU A 238 -14.79 -25.27 -9.35
CA LEU A 238 -13.69 -25.71 -10.23
C LEU A 238 -12.64 -26.55 -9.47
N LYS A 239 -12.37 -26.24 -8.20
CA LYS A 239 -11.48 -27.05 -7.36
C LYS A 239 -12.06 -28.43 -7.08
N GLU A 240 -13.34 -28.49 -6.71
CA GLU A 240 -14.05 -29.75 -6.45
C GLU A 240 -14.11 -30.63 -7.71
N SER A 241 -14.48 -30.06 -8.86
CA SER A 241 -14.57 -30.82 -10.12
C SER A 241 -13.25 -31.41 -10.62
N LEU A 242 -12.11 -30.82 -10.25
CA LEU A 242 -10.77 -31.26 -10.71
C LEU A 242 -9.96 -31.99 -9.64
N GLN A 243 -10.52 -32.22 -8.45
CA GLN A 243 -9.82 -32.78 -7.30
C GLN A 243 -9.15 -34.14 -7.61
N ASP A 244 -9.86 -35.03 -8.32
CA ASP A 244 -9.38 -36.37 -8.65
C ASP A 244 -8.42 -36.40 -9.86
N THR A 245 -8.30 -35.30 -10.60
CA THR A 245 -7.50 -35.26 -11.84
C THR A 245 -6.03 -34.95 -11.55
N GLN A 246 -5.26 -35.95 -11.16
CA GLN A 246 -3.80 -35.80 -10.93
C GLN A 246 -3.02 -35.57 -12.26
N PRO A 247 -2.03 -34.66 -12.30
CA PRO A 247 -1.55 -33.75 -11.25
C PRO A 247 -2.25 -32.38 -11.22
N VAL A 248 -3.27 -32.15 -12.06
CA VAL A 248 -3.92 -30.84 -12.22
C VAL A 248 -4.70 -30.44 -10.97
N GLY A 249 -5.37 -31.38 -10.31
CA GLY A 249 -6.16 -31.12 -9.11
C GLY A 249 -5.34 -30.46 -8.00
N VAL A 250 -4.14 -30.98 -7.73
CA VAL A 250 -3.22 -30.42 -6.72
C VAL A 250 -2.78 -28.99 -7.08
N LEU A 251 -2.52 -28.72 -8.36
CA LEU A 251 -2.13 -27.38 -8.82
C LEU A 251 -3.28 -26.38 -8.76
N VAL A 252 -4.48 -26.81 -9.16
CA VAL A 252 -5.71 -26.00 -9.11
C VAL A 252 -6.09 -25.70 -7.67
N ASP A 253 -5.88 -26.63 -6.73
CA ASP A 253 -6.15 -26.40 -5.32
C ASP A 253 -5.25 -25.29 -4.72
N CYS A 254 -4.00 -25.18 -5.19
CA CYS A 254 -3.07 -24.12 -4.79
C CYS A 254 -3.46 -22.73 -5.36
N CYS A 255 -4.33 -22.65 -6.36
CA CYS A 255 -4.69 -21.39 -7.02
C CYS A 255 -5.48 -20.47 -6.08
N LYS A 256 -5.19 -19.16 -6.19
CA LYS A 256 -5.85 -18.10 -5.42
C LYS A 256 -6.97 -17.41 -6.18
N THR A 257 -6.91 -17.42 -7.50
CA THR A 257 -7.95 -16.83 -8.35
C THR A 257 -8.48 -17.84 -9.35
N LEU A 258 -9.71 -17.61 -9.77
CA LEU A 258 -10.37 -18.35 -10.84
C LEU A 258 -9.57 -18.29 -12.15
N ASP A 259 -8.96 -17.15 -12.48
CA ASP A 259 -8.13 -17.04 -13.68
C ASP A 259 -6.90 -17.95 -13.63
N GLN A 260 -6.23 -18.05 -12.48
CA GLN A 260 -5.12 -18.99 -12.30
C GLN A 260 -5.61 -20.44 -12.50
N ALA A 261 -6.70 -20.79 -11.82
CA ALA A 261 -7.29 -22.13 -11.89
C ALA A 261 -7.73 -22.51 -13.32
N LYS A 262 -8.26 -21.58 -14.10
CA LYS A 262 -8.64 -21.80 -15.51
C LYS A 262 -7.43 -21.93 -16.45
N GLN A 263 -6.25 -21.43 -16.07
CA GLN A 263 -5.03 -21.50 -16.89
C GLN A 263 -4.24 -22.80 -16.69
N GLU A 264 -4.18 -23.34 -15.47
CA GLU A 264 -3.42 -24.56 -15.15
C GLU A 264 -3.75 -25.77 -16.07
N PRO A 265 -5.04 -26.11 -16.33
CA PRO A 265 -5.38 -27.19 -17.24
C PRO A 265 -4.94 -26.92 -18.69
N LYS A 266 -4.97 -25.65 -19.14
CA LYS A 266 -4.55 -25.25 -20.48
C LYS A 266 -3.04 -25.41 -20.64
N GLN A 267 -2.27 -25.02 -19.63
CA GLN A 267 -0.82 -25.19 -19.62
C GLN A 267 -0.43 -26.67 -19.60
N ASN A 268 -1.09 -27.50 -18.77
CA ASN A 268 -0.81 -28.93 -18.75
C ASN A 268 -1.13 -29.61 -20.08
N LYS A 269 -2.25 -29.26 -20.75
CA LYS A 269 -2.57 -29.77 -22.09
C LYS A 269 -1.50 -29.38 -23.13
N LYS A 270 -0.97 -28.14 -23.08
CA LYS A 270 0.13 -27.71 -23.96
C LYS A 270 1.42 -28.49 -23.69
N LEU A 271 1.75 -28.72 -22.42
CA LEU A 271 2.92 -29.51 -22.02
C LEU A 271 2.83 -30.97 -22.50
N LYS A 272 1.67 -31.62 -22.35
CA LYS A 272 1.42 -32.97 -22.88
C LYS A 272 1.60 -33.04 -24.39
N LYS A 273 0.96 -32.13 -25.15
CA LYS A 273 1.12 -32.06 -26.62
C LYS A 273 2.58 -31.89 -27.05
N ASN A 274 3.35 -31.05 -26.36
CA ASN A 274 4.77 -30.85 -26.66
C ASN A 274 5.61 -32.10 -26.37
N ARG A 275 5.34 -32.82 -25.27
CA ARG A 275 6.00 -34.10 -24.96
C ARG A 275 5.69 -35.15 -26.03
N ASP A 276 4.43 -35.29 -26.43
CA ASP A 276 4.02 -36.27 -27.44
C ASP A 276 4.65 -35.97 -28.81
N MET A 277 4.73 -34.69 -29.20
CA MET A 277 5.43 -34.28 -30.41
C MET A 277 6.92 -34.59 -30.38
N LYS A 278 7.59 -34.36 -29.23
CA LYS A 278 9.01 -34.67 -29.06
C LYS A 278 9.27 -36.18 -29.15
N ASN A 279 8.47 -36.98 -28.44
CA ASN A 279 8.54 -38.44 -28.49
C ASN A 279 8.32 -38.99 -29.92
N LYS A 280 7.38 -38.42 -30.68
CA LYS A 280 7.17 -38.78 -32.09
C LYS A 280 8.37 -38.45 -32.97
N LYS A 281 9.05 -37.31 -32.74
CA LYS A 281 10.29 -36.95 -33.47
C LYS A 281 11.42 -37.91 -33.13
N ASP A 282 11.61 -38.23 -31.86
CA ASP A 282 12.68 -39.12 -31.40
C ASP A 282 12.49 -40.55 -31.90
N MET A 283 11.25 -41.06 -31.93
CA MET A 283 10.94 -42.35 -32.56
C MET A 283 11.20 -42.38 -34.07
N LYS A 284 10.86 -41.30 -34.78
CA LYS A 284 11.18 -41.19 -36.22
C LYS A 284 12.68 -41.15 -36.48
N LEU A 285 13.45 -40.55 -35.58
CA LEU A 285 14.91 -40.49 -35.68
C LEU A 285 15.54 -41.87 -35.42
N LYS A 286 15.03 -42.63 -34.45
CA LYS A 286 15.48 -44.00 -34.16
C LYS A 286 15.16 -45.01 -35.27
N ARG A 287 14.08 -44.80 -36.04
CA ARG A 287 13.72 -45.64 -37.19
C ARG A 287 14.53 -45.34 -38.47
N LYS A 288 15.29 -44.24 -38.49
CA LYS A 288 16.14 -43.84 -39.63
C LYS A 288 17.61 -44.23 -39.46
N LYS A 289 17.98 -44.80 -38.31
CA LYS A 289 19.26 -45.45 -38.07
C LYS A 289 19.06 -46.96 -38.13
#